data_AF-A0A1F9SHY5-F1
#
_entry.id   AF-A0A1F9SHY5-F1
#
_cell.length_a   1.000
_cell.length_b   1.000
_cell.length_c   1.000
_cell.angle_alpha   90.00
_cell.angle_beta   90.00
_cell.angle_gamma   90.00
#
_symmetry.space_group_name_H-M   'P 1'
#
loop_
_entity.id
_entity.type
_entity.pdbx_description
1 polymer ?
#
loop_
_entity_poly.entity_id
_entity_poly.type
_entity_poly.pdbx_seq_one_letter_code
_entity_poly.pdbx_strand_id
1 'polypeptide(L)'
;MKAFRLEGSSMLPVFRPGQAVLVSPERTRPGDCAVYVYLGRTLLHRVLAVSPAGATLADDAGRLEPHFVPWGDVQGRVLGGPPLSAGAPGLLYSRARRLFGRLFLNV
;
A
#
# COMPACT_ATOMS: atom_id res chain seq x y z
N MET A 1 14.94 -3.90 10.41
CA MET A 1 14.01 -4.37 9.37
C MET A 1 13.11 -5.45 9.97
N LYS A 2 11.88 -5.62 9.46
CA LYS A 2 10.93 -6.65 9.89
C LYS A 2 10.38 -7.41 8.67
N ALA A 3 10.02 -8.67 8.85
CA ALA A 3 9.37 -9.48 7.82
C ALA A 3 7.88 -9.64 8.16
N PHE A 4 7.02 -9.52 7.16
CA PHE A 4 5.58 -9.74 7.29
C PHE A 4 5.12 -10.78 6.28
N ARG A 5 4.30 -11.73 6.73
CA ARG A 5 3.59 -12.64 5.84
C ARG A 5 2.27 -12.00 5.43
N LEU A 6 2.00 -11.96 4.13
CA LEU A 6 0.83 -11.29 3.59
C LEU A 6 -0.39 -12.19 3.60
N GLU A 7 -1.54 -11.57 3.87
CA GLU A 7 -2.85 -12.20 3.87
C GLU A 7 -3.84 -11.32 3.09
N GLY A 8 -4.90 -11.95 2.56
CA GLY A 8 -5.93 -11.26 1.81
C GLY A 8 -5.54 -10.88 0.38
N SER A 9 -6.46 -10.21 -0.32
CA SER A 9 -6.41 -9.98 -1.77
C SER A 9 -6.37 -8.51 -2.20
N SER A 10 -6.30 -7.59 -1.24
CA SER A 10 -6.42 -6.14 -1.49
C SER A 10 -5.31 -5.57 -2.39
N MET A 11 -4.14 -6.21 -2.39
CA MET A 11 -2.99 -5.79 -3.18
C MET A 11 -2.72 -6.68 -4.41
N LEU A 12 -3.68 -7.51 -4.80
CA LEU A 12 -3.55 -8.28 -6.04
C LEU A 12 -3.57 -7.35 -7.26
N PRO A 13 -2.77 -7.65 -8.30
CA PRO A 13 -1.86 -8.80 -8.44
C PRO A 13 -0.43 -8.52 -7.97
N VAL A 14 -0.14 -7.32 -7.46
CA VAL A 14 1.22 -6.88 -7.08
C VAL A 14 1.75 -7.74 -5.93
N PHE A 15 0.92 -8.06 -4.95
CA PHE A 15 1.27 -8.94 -3.85
C PHE A 15 0.27 -10.07 -3.73
N ARG A 16 0.76 -11.29 -3.43
CA ARG A 16 -0.06 -12.49 -3.30
C ARG A 16 -0.19 -12.92 -1.83
N PRO A 17 -1.33 -13.53 -1.43
CA PRO A 17 -1.44 -14.17 -0.12
C PRO A 17 -0.32 -15.19 0.09
N GLY A 18 0.20 -15.27 1.32
CA GLY A 18 1.29 -16.16 1.71
C GLY A 18 2.69 -15.67 1.37
N GLN A 19 2.83 -14.64 0.51
CA GLN A 19 4.12 -14.02 0.21
C GLN A 19 4.70 -13.34 1.47
N ALA A 20 6.01 -13.41 1.66
CA ALA A 20 6.72 -12.63 2.67
C ALA A 20 7.28 -11.34 2.06
N VAL A 21 7.22 -10.24 2.80
CA VAL A 21 7.84 -8.97 2.44
C VAL A 21 8.73 -8.47 3.56
N LEU A 22 9.83 -7.80 3.19
CA LEU A 22 10.70 -7.10 4.13
C LEU A 22 10.28 -5.65 4.21
N VAL A 23 10.35 -5.07 5.40
CA VAL A 23 9.99 -3.68 5.68
C VAL A 23 11.16 -2.94 6.31
N SER A 24 11.51 -1.79 5.73
CA SER A 24 12.48 -0.84 6.26
C SER A 24 11.77 0.34 6.93
N PRO A 25 12.23 0.82 8.09
CA PRO A 25 11.69 2.02 8.75
C PRO A 25 12.02 3.33 8.00
N GLU A 26 12.67 3.25 6.84
CA GLU A 26 12.95 4.40 5.99
C GLU A 26 11.69 5.15 5.57
N ARG A 27 11.89 6.45 5.30
CA ARG A 27 10.81 7.36 4.91
C ARG A 27 10.16 6.90 3.61
N THR A 28 8.85 6.70 3.65
CA THR A 28 8.06 6.29 2.49
C THR A 28 7.79 7.46 1.54
N ARG A 29 7.61 7.17 0.25
CA ARG A 29 7.25 8.16 -0.77
C ARG A 29 5.95 7.78 -1.49
N PRO A 30 5.27 8.72 -2.16
CA PRO A 30 4.15 8.40 -3.02
C PRO A 30 4.52 7.31 -4.04
N GLY A 31 3.65 6.31 -4.16
CA GLY A 31 3.83 5.13 -4.99
C GLY A 31 4.46 3.94 -4.28
N ASP A 32 5.09 4.13 -3.13
CA ASP A 32 5.60 3.02 -2.32
C ASP A 32 4.47 2.21 -1.69
N CYS A 33 4.68 0.91 -1.55
CA CYS A 33 3.89 0.11 -0.62
C CYS A 33 4.48 0.20 0.78
N ALA A 34 3.61 0.39 1.77
CA ALA A 34 4.00 0.55 3.16
C ALA A 34 3.16 -0.37 4.05
N VAL A 35 3.78 -0.85 5.13
CA VAL A 35 3.10 -1.56 6.19
C VAL A 35 2.76 -0.59 7.31
N TYR A 36 1.55 -0.68 7.83
CA TYR A 36 1.03 0.23 8.86
C TYR A 36 -0.02 -0.46 9.73
N VAL A 37 -0.31 0.15 10.88
CA VAL A 37 -1.36 -0.28 11.79
C VAL A 37 -2.59 0.60 11.60
N TYR A 38 -3.77 -0.01 11.46
CA TYR A 38 -5.03 0.70 11.36
C TYR A 38 -6.14 -0.13 12.00
N LEU A 39 -6.89 0.48 12.93
CA LEU A 39 -7.93 -0.19 13.72
C LEU A 39 -7.45 -1.52 14.33
N GLY A 40 -6.23 -1.51 14.88
CA GLY A 40 -5.60 -2.69 15.51
C GLY A 40 -5.13 -3.78 14.55
N ARG A 41 -5.21 -3.56 13.23
CA ARG A 41 -4.76 -4.51 12.20
C ARG A 41 -3.51 -4.02 11.51
N THR A 42 -2.61 -4.94 11.17
CA THR A 42 -1.45 -4.64 10.33
C THR A 42 -1.83 -4.83 8.87
N LEU A 43 -1.69 -3.77 8.08
CA LEU A 43 -2.08 -3.72 6.67
C LEU A 43 -0.88 -3.33 5.80
N LEU A 44 -0.91 -3.76 4.54
CA LEU A 44 0.04 -3.35 3.50
C LEU A 44 -0.73 -2.72 2.36
N HIS A 45 -0.51 -1.43 2.12
CA HIS A 45 -1.18 -0.69 1.04
C HIS A 45 -0.26 0.33 0.39
N ARG A 46 -0.75 0.98 -0.66
CA ARG A 46 0.01 1.98 -1.41
C ARG A 46 -0.12 3.35 -0.80
N VAL A 47 1.02 4.02 -0.65
CA VAL A 47 1.11 5.44 -0.30
C VAL A 47 0.71 6.26 -1.53
N LEU A 48 -0.40 6.98 -1.43
CA LEU A 48 -0.87 7.88 -2.49
C LEU A 48 -0.28 9.27 -2.37
N ALA A 49 -0.11 9.73 -1.14
CA ALA A 49 0.43 11.04 -0.79
C ALA A 49 1.11 10.97 0.58
N VAL A 50 2.02 11.91 0.83
CA VAL A 50 2.70 12.06 2.12
C VAL A 50 2.59 13.52 2.58
N SER A 51 2.60 13.72 3.89
CA SER A 51 2.59 15.01 4.55
C SER A 51 3.55 14.99 5.75
N PRO A 52 3.80 16.12 6.41
CA PRO A 52 4.58 16.13 7.65
C PRO A 52 3.98 15.26 8.76
N ALA A 53 2.65 15.13 8.84
CA ALA A 53 1.97 14.40 9.91
C ALA A 53 1.81 12.88 9.64
N GLY A 54 1.85 12.47 8.37
CA GLY A 54 1.57 11.09 7.99
C GLY A 54 1.42 10.87 6.49
N ALA A 55 0.83 9.74 6.12
CA ALA A 55 0.62 9.33 4.75
C ALA A 55 -0.85 9.01 4.47
N THR A 56 -1.28 9.23 3.23
CA THR A 56 -2.57 8.72 2.74
C THR A 56 -2.35 7.39 2.05
N LEU A 57 -3.03 6.34 2.49
CA LEU A 57 -2.90 4.99 1.95
C LEU A 57 -4.21 4.48 1.34
N ALA A 58 -4.10 3.62 0.33
CA ALA A 58 -5.22 2.90 -0.27
C ALA A 58 -4.76 1.59 -0.91
N ASP A 59 -5.71 0.68 -1.12
CA ASP A 59 -5.48 -0.53 -1.90
C ASP A 59 -5.44 -0.24 -3.41
N ASP A 60 -4.81 -1.13 -4.18
CA ASP A 60 -4.74 -0.95 -5.64
C ASP A 60 -6.06 -1.30 -6.34
N ALA A 61 -6.91 -2.11 -5.69
CA ALA A 61 -8.21 -2.50 -6.23
C ALA A 61 -9.29 -1.40 -6.06
N GLY A 62 -9.05 -0.38 -5.23
CA GLY A 62 -10.00 0.69 -4.97
C GLY A 62 -11.19 0.27 -4.12
N ARG A 63 -11.07 -0.85 -3.38
CA ARG A 63 -12.12 -1.33 -2.47
C ARG A 63 -12.07 -0.63 -1.12
N LEU A 64 -10.92 -0.05 -0.79
CA LEU A 64 -10.72 0.75 0.40
C LEU A 64 -10.57 2.22 0.00
N GLU A 65 -11.42 3.07 0.58
CA GLU A 65 -11.26 4.51 0.37
C GLU A 65 -9.93 5.01 0.97
N PRO A 66 -9.28 5.99 0.31
CA PRO A 66 -8.05 6.57 0.83
C PRO A 66 -8.24 7.09 2.24
N HIS A 67 -7.35 6.71 3.13
CA HIS A 67 -7.40 7.13 4.52
C HIS A 67 -6.02 7.59 4.97
N PHE A 68 -6.02 8.51 5.93
CA PHE A 68 -4.81 9.06 6.50
C PHE A 68 -4.32 8.20 7.65
N VAL A 69 -3.00 8.01 7.71
CA VAL A 69 -2.32 7.24 8.76
C VAL A 69 -1.16 8.08 9.30
N PRO A 70 -1.14 8.40 10.61
CA PRO A 70 -0.03 9.09 11.26
C PRO A 70 1.29 8.31 11.14
N TRP A 71 2.42 9.01 11.12
CA TRP A 71 3.73 8.34 11.02
C TRP A 71 4.01 7.34 12.14
N GLY A 72 3.46 7.56 13.34
CA GLY A 72 3.60 6.61 14.47
C GLY A 72 3.00 5.24 14.21
N ASP A 73 2.01 5.15 13.31
CA ASP A 73 1.35 3.90 12.94
C ASP A 73 1.94 3.26 11.68
N VAL A 74 2.77 3.98 10.94
CA VAL A 74 3.48 3.45 9.76
C VAL A 74 4.71 2.66 10.21
N GLN A 75 4.69 1.36 10.00
CA GLN A 75 5.79 0.45 10.35
C GLN A 75 6.98 0.56 9.38
N GLY A 76 6.72 1.03 8.15
CA GLY A 76 7.76 1.36 7.18
C GLY A 76 7.40 1.01 5.74
N ARG A 77 8.36 1.21 4.85
CA ARG A 77 8.29 0.91 3.42
C ARG A 77 8.63 -0.55 3.15
N VAL A 78 7.91 -1.18 2.23
CA VAL A 78 8.23 -2.50 1.68
C VAL A 78 9.49 -2.41 0.83
N LEU A 79 10.41 -3.35 1.06
CA LEU A 79 11.65 -3.50 0.32
C LEU A 79 11.51 -4.58 -0.73
N GLY A 80 11.97 -4.27 -1.95
CA GLY A 80 11.90 -5.19 -3.10
C GLY A 80 10.47 -5.44 -3.57
N GLY A 81 10.26 -6.62 -4.17
CA GLY A 81 9.00 -7.00 -4.79
C GLY A 81 8.95 -6.69 -6.30
N PRO A 82 7.78 -6.88 -6.93
CA PRO A 82 7.63 -6.66 -8.37
C PRO A 82 7.84 -5.18 -8.75
N PRO A 83 8.07 -4.84 -10.02
CA PRO A 83 8.33 -3.46 -10.47
C PRO A 83 7.26 -2.43 -10.06
N LEU A 84 6.05 -2.88 -9.76
CA LEU A 84 4.92 -2.04 -9.36
C LEU A 84 4.77 -1.89 -7.84
N SER A 85 5.68 -2.44 -7.02
CA SER A 85 5.62 -2.31 -5.56
C SER A 85 6.06 -0.95 -5.04
N ALA A 86 6.71 -0.12 -5.87
CA ALA A 86 7.28 1.14 -5.41
C ALA A 86 7.28 2.27 -6.46
N GLY A 87 7.37 3.50 -5.97
CA GLY A 87 7.57 4.71 -6.76
C GLY A 87 6.52 5.02 -7.82
N ALA A 88 6.90 5.86 -8.79
CA ALA A 88 5.99 6.38 -9.81
C ALA A 88 5.28 5.28 -10.66
N PRO A 89 5.94 4.19 -11.08
CA PRO A 89 5.25 3.12 -11.81
C PRO A 89 4.13 2.49 -11.00
N GLY A 90 4.38 2.22 -9.71
CA GLY A 90 3.38 1.72 -8.79
C GLY A 90 2.21 2.69 -8.56
N LEU A 91 2.50 3.99 -8.43
CA LEU A 91 1.48 5.02 -8.29
C LEU A 91 0.58 5.13 -9.53
N LEU A 92 1.17 5.13 -10.72
CA LEU A 92 0.44 5.20 -11.99
C LEU A 92 -0.46 3.97 -12.15
N TYR A 93 0.09 2.78 -11.89
CA TYR A 93 -0.67 1.53 -11.90
C TYR A 93 -1.89 1.58 -10.98
N SER A 94 -1.69 2.01 -9.73
CA SER A 94 -2.75 2.12 -8.74
C SER A 94 -3.85 3.08 -9.18
N ARG A 95 -3.47 4.26 -9.69
CA ARG A 95 -4.44 5.24 -10.20
C ARG A 95 -5.26 4.68 -11.36
N ALA A 96 -4.61 4.04 -12.33
CA ALA A 96 -5.30 3.42 -13.46
C ALA A 96 -6.25 2.32 -12.98
N ARG A 97 -5.77 1.38 -12.15
CA ARG A 97 -6.58 0.25 -11.66
C ARG A 97 -7.79 0.71 -10.85
N ARG A 98 -7.63 1.71 -9.98
CA ARG A 98 -8.73 2.28 -9.20
C ARG A 98 -9.76 3.00 -10.07
N LEU A 99 -9.32 3.69 -11.12
CA LEU A 99 -10.21 4.31 -12.09
C LEU A 99 -11.03 3.26 -12.85
N PHE A 100 -10.38 2.21 -13.35
CA PHE A 100 -11.06 1.08 -13.99
C PHE A 100 -12.00 0.35 -13.02
N GLY A 101 -11.58 0.11 -11.78
CA GLY A 101 -12.44 -0.50 -10.75
C GLY A 101 -13.73 0.29 -10.54
N ARG A 102 -13.63 1.61 -10.38
CA ARG A 102 -14.80 2.49 -10.19
C ARG A 102 -15.72 2.57 -11.42
N LEU A 103 -15.18 2.44 -12.63
CA LEU A 103 -15.97 2.52 -13.87
C LEU A 103 -16.69 1.21 -14.22
N PHE A 104 -16.11 0.05 -13.86
CA PHE A 104 -16.56 -1.25 -14.36
C PHE A 104 -17.05 -2.22 -13.29
N LEU A 105 -16.77 -1.95 -12.01
CA LEU A 105 -17.21 -2.76 -10.87
C LEU A 105 -18.02 -1.84 -9.94
N ASN A 106 -19.27 -1.54 -10.31
CA ASN A 106 -20.23 -0.93 -9.38
C ASN A 106 -20.52 -1.93 -8.24
N VAL A 107 -19.72 -1.86 -7.19
CA VAL A 107 -20.00 -2.39 -5.84
C VAL A 107 -19.83 -1.23 -4.88
#